data_AF-A0AAW2KZG3-F1
#
_entry.id   AF-A0AAW2KZG3-F1
#
_cell.length_a   1.000
_cell.length_b   1.000
_cell.length_c   1.000
_cell.angle_alpha   90.00
_cell.angle_beta   90.00
_cell.angle_gamma   90.00
#
_symmetry.space_group_name_H-M   'P 1'
#
loop_
_entity.id
_entity.type
_entity.pdbx_description
1 polymer ?
#
loop_
_entity_poly.entity_id
_entity_poly.type
_entity_poly.pdbx_seq_one_letter_code
_entity_poly.pdbx_strand_id
1 'polypeptide(L)'
;MHNCLEKHIEKASKVAEEKDFDWEKVMEDCFSSMDVELDEREKSRDEAAAEEAERMMGSTAMVVLVGKEEVVVANCGDSRAVLCQRGVAVPLSRDHKPQPDRADEKERIEAAGGKILNWNGWRVQGVLATSRSLGDRYLKPYVSCKPEVTVVRRSESDEFLIIATDGLFDVVSNETACEVVKKCLSGQIRRGASEAAATLAELAIAKGSRDNISVIVVQLK
;
A
#
# COMPACT_ATOMS: atom_id res chain seq x y z
N MET A 1 8.86 -7.88 7.74
CA MET A 1 8.06 -8.05 6.51
C MET A 1 8.63 -9.11 5.58
N HIS A 2 9.81 -8.92 4.94
CA HIS A 2 10.36 -9.92 3.98
C HIS A 2 10.40 -11.36 4.54
N ASN A 3 11.01 -11.55 5.71
CA ASN A 3 11.07 -12.87 6.36
C ASN A 3 9.70 -13.43 6.77
N CYS A 4 8.70 -12.57 7.01
CA CYS A 4 7.33 -13.01 7.30
C CYS A 4 6.69 -13.54 6.02
N LEU A 5 6.73 -12.74 4.95
CA LEU A 5 6.21 -13.13 3.64
C LEU A 5 6.87 -14.41 3.11
N GLU A 6 8.20 -14.54 3.22
CA GLU A 6 8.93 -15.73 2.80
C GLU A 6 8.43 -16.99 3.52
N LYS A 7 8.25 -16.94 4.85
CA LYS A 7 7.66 -18.06 5.62
C LYS A 7 6.26 -18.43 5.14
N HIS A 8 5.42 -17.44 4.85
CA HIS A 8 4.05 -17.69 4.37
C HIS A 8 4.03 -18.26 2.95
N ILE A 9 4.90 -17.78 2.06
CA ILE A 9 5.08 -18.33 0.72
C ILE A 9 5.57 -19.78 0.81
N GLU A 10 6.63 -20.05 1.58
CA GLU A 10 7.16 -21.42 1.76
C GLU A 10 6.10 -22.39 2.31
N LYS A 11 5.30 -21.92 3.27
CA LYS A 11 4.20 -22.70 3.84
C LYS A 11 3.14 -23.01 2.78
N ALA A 12 2.73 -22.02 1.99
CA ALA A 12 1.74 -22.20 0.93
C ALA A 12 2.28 -23.08 -0.21
N SER A 13 3.54 -22.93 -0.61
CA SER A 13 4.16 -23.74 -1.67
C SER A 13 4.25 -25.24 -1.32
N LYS A 14 4.25 -25.60 -0.03
CA LYS A 14 4.22 -27.01 0.41
C LYS A 14 2.84 -27.64 0.31
N VAL A 15 1.79 -26.83 0.25
CA VAL A 15 0.38 -27.27 0.27
C VAL A 15 -0.28 -27.06 -1.08
N ALA A 16 0.22 -26.12 -1.89
CA ALA A 16 -0.29 -25.82 -3.21
C ALA A 16 -0.01 -26.96 -4.20
N GLU A 17 -1.05 -27.44 -4.88
CA GLU A 17 -0.90 -28.14 -6.14
C GLU A 17 -0.48 -27.13 -7.23
N GLU A 18 0.22 -27.57 -8.29
CA GLU A 18 0.91 -26.73 -9.30
C GLU A 18 0.05 -25.62 -9.99
N LYS A 19 -1.25 -25.53 -9.72
CA LYS A 19 -2.18 -24.59 -10.37
C LYS A 19 -3.03 -23.72 -9.44
N ASP A 20 -2.89 -23.83 -8.11
CA ASP A 20 -3.80 -23.15 -7.17
C ASP A 20 -3.04 -22.45 -6.03
N PHE A 21 -2.16 -21.52 -6.38
CA PHE A 21 -1.46 -20.70 -5.40
C PHE A 21 -2.33 -19.50 -5.00
N ASP A 22 -2.95 -19.59 -3.83
CA ASP A 22 -3.85 -18.56 -3.30
C ASP A 22 -3.06 -17.38 -2.71
N TRP A 23 -2.73 -16.40 -3.56
CA TRP A 23 -2.06 -15.17 -3.17
C TRP A 23 -2.86 -14.33 -2.18
N GLU A 24 -4.20 -14.35 -2.25
CA GLU A 24 -5.04 -13.60 -1.33
C GLU A 24 -4.85 -14.15 0.09
N LYS A 25 -4.98 -15.48 0.25
CA LYS A 25 -4.77 -16.13 1.55
C LYS A 25 -3.36 -15.95 2.09
N VAL A 26 -2.34 -16.07 1.25
CA VAL A 26 -0.94 -15.87 1.65
C VAL A 26 -0.69 -14.47 2.19
N MET A 27 -1.19 -13.44 1.49
CA MET A 27 -1.01 -12.05 1.90
C MET A 27 -1.86 -11.70 3.11
N GLU A 28 -3.11 -12.19 3.20
CA GLU A 28 -3.95 -12.03 4.38
C GLU A 28 -3.28 -12.61 5.64
N ASP A 29 -2.77 -13.84 5.55
CA ASP A 29 -2.09 -14.51 6.67
C ASP A 29 -0.80 -13.76 7.05
N CYS A 30 -0.03 -13.29 6.06
CA CYS A 30 1.18 -12.51 6.30
C CYS A 30 0.87 -11.18 7.00
N PHE A 31 -0.13 -10.42 6.54
CA PHE A 31 -0.50 -9.14 7.15
C PHE A 31 -1.07 -9.34 8.55
N SER A 32 -1.88 -10.38 8.74
CA SER A 32 -2.39 -10.75 10.07
C SER A 32 -1.26 -11.13 11.03
N SER A 33 -0.28 -11.92 10.59
CA SER A 33 0.90 -12.25 11.41
C SER A 33 1.70 -11.01 11.78
N MET A 34 1.88 -10.08 10.84
CA MET A 34 2.60 -8.82 11.12
C MET A 34 1.84 -7.95 12.14
N ASP A 35 0.51 -7.85 12.01
CA ASP A 35 -0.34 -7.10 12.94
C ASP A 35 -0.31 -7.70 14.36
N VAL A 36 -0.34 -9.03 14.47
CA VAL A 36 -0.19 -9.73 15.76
C VAL A 36 1.20 -9.51 16.37
N GLU A 37 2.28 -9.56 15.56
CA GLU A 37 3.64 -9.29 16.05
C GLU A 37 3.79 -7.85 16.59
N LEU A 38 3.09 -6.88 16.02
CA LEU A 38 3.04 -5.51 16.54
C LEU A 38 2.35 -5.50 17.90
N ASP A 39 1.17 -6.11 18.01
CA ASP A 39 0.40 -6.22 19.26
C ASP A 39 1.17 -6.91 20.40
N GLU A 40 1.99 -7.91 20.10
CA GLU A 40 2.78 -8.65 21.11
C GLU A 40 3.98 -7.84 21.63
N ARG A 41 4.63 -7.05 20.77
CA ARG A 41 5.75 -6.19 21.19
C ARG A 41 5.30 -5.10 22.15
N GLU A 42 4.11 -4.55 21.95
CA GLU A 42 3.53 -3.48 22.79
C GLU A 42 3.25 -3.96 24.22
N LYS A 43 2.79 -5.20 24.41
CA LYS A 43 2.50 -5.76 25.74
C LYS A 43 3.74 -6.00 26.61
N SER A 44 4.94 -5.92 26.03
CA SER A 44 6.20 -6.23 26.73
C SER A 44 6.87 -5.03 27.40
N ARG A 45 6.28 -3.82 27.27
CA ARG A 45 6.82 -2.58 27.83
C ARG A 45 6.03 -2.14 29.06
N ASP A 46 6.66 -2.18 30.24
CA ASP A 46 6.06 -1.95 31.57
C ASP A 46 5.68 -0.48 31.86
N GLU A 47 5.48 0.37 30.86
CA GLU A 47 5.17 1.80 31.03
C GLU A 47 3.76 2.14 30.50
N ALA A 48 2.78 2.28 31.40
CA ALA A 48 1.36 2.49 31.05
C ALA A 48 1.08 3.68 30.10
N ALA A 49 1.90 4.75 30.15
CA ALA A 49 1.76 5.88 29.23
C ALA A 49 2.37 5.60 27.84
N ALA A 50 3.40 4.75 27.76
CA ALA A 50 3.93 4.26 26.50
C ALA A 50 2.94 3.29 25.84
N GLU A 51 2.25 2.46 26.64
CA GLU A 51 1.24 1.52 26.16
C GLU A 51 0.07 2.21 25.42
N GLU A 52 -0.43 3.35 25.94
CA GLU A 52 -1.52 4.09 25.27
C GLU A 52 -1.07 4.70 23.93
N ALA A 53 0.13 5.29 23.88
CA ALA A 53 0.68 5.88 22.66
C ALA A 53 0.98 4.80 21.60
N GLU A 54 1.49 3.64 22.03
CA GLU A 54 1.77 2.51 21.17
C GLU A 54 0.52 1.97 20.49
N ARG A 55 -0.60 1.85 21.21
CA ARG A 55 -1.88 1.42 20.64
C ARG A 55 -2.44 2.34 19.55
N MET A 56 -1.99 3.60 19.51
CA MET A 56 -2.36 4.58 18.49
C MET A 56 -1.40 4.62 17.30
N MET A 57 -0.28 3.89 17.36
CA MET A 57 0.64 3.79 16.24
C MET A 57 0.13 2.79 15.21
N GLY A 58 0.32 3.16 13.95
CA GLY A 58 -0.02 2.31 12.83
C GLY A 58 0.76 2.71 11.60
N SER A 59 0.67 1.88 10.57
CA SER A 59 1.31 2.12 9.29
C SER A 59 0.47 1.56 8.16
N THR A 60 0.48 2.25 7.03
CA THR A 60 0.09 1.64 5.77
C THR A 60 1.14 0.61 5.35
N ALA A 61 0.74 -0.33 4.51
CA ALA A 61 1.62 -1.33 3.93
C ALA A 61 1.22 -1.59 2.47
N MET A 62 2.14 -1.26 1.56
CA MET A 62 2.05 -1.59 0.15
C MET A 62 3.17 -2.57 -0.19
N VAL A 63 2.81 -3.81 -0.51
CA VAL A 63 3.76 -4.87 -0.84
C VAL A 63 3.59 -5.25 -2.30
N VAL A 64 4.70 -5.23 -3.04
CA VAL A 64 4.73 -5.64 -4.44
C VAL A 64 5.78 -6.74 -4.62
N LEU A 65 5.32 -7.93 -5.01
CA LEU A 65 6.19 -9.03 -5.43
C LEU A 65 6.28 -9.03 -6.95
N VAL A 66 7.50 -8.85 -7.47
CA VAL A 66 7.77 -8.89 -8.91
C VAL A 66 8.35 -10.25 -9.25
N GLY A 67 7.52 -11.15 -9.78
CA GLY A 67 7.93 -12.47 -10.28
C GLY A 67 8.36 -12.43 -11.74
N LYS A 68 8.74 -13.61 -12.27
CA LYS A 68 9.06 -13.77 -13.70
C LYS A 68 7.80 -13.66 -14.57
N GLU A 69 6.71 -14.25 -14.14
CA GLU A 69 5.47 -14.37 -14.93
C GLU A 69 4.36 -13.41 -14.46
N GLU A 70 4.42 -12.95 -13.21
CA GLU A 70 3.36 -12.15 -12.61
C GLU A 70 3.89 -11.12 -11.62
N VAL A 71 3.06 -10.11 -11.34
CA VAL A 71 3.24 -9.12 -10.30
C VAL A 71 2.07 -9.26 -9.32
N VAL A 72 2.38 -9.40 -8.04
CA VAL A 72 1.40 -9.49 -6.95
C VAL A 72 1.49 -8.21 -6.14
N VAL A 73 0.36 -7.53 -5.97
CA VAL A 73 0.23 -6.29 -5.20
C VAL A 73 -0.70 -6.55 -4.03
N ALA A 74 -0.26 -6.26 -2.81
CA ALA A 74 -1.08 -6.31 -1.61
C ALA A 74 -1.07 -4.93 -0.93
N ASN A 75 -2.23 -4.28 -0.86
CA ASN A 75 -2.41 -2.96 -0.26
C ASN A 75 -3.19 -3.03 1.05
N CYS A 76 -2.69 -2.39 2.10
CA CYS A 76 -3.42 -2.10 3.32
C CYS A 76 -3.13 -0.64 3.72
N GLY A 77 -4.07 0.26 3.45
CA GLY A 77 -3.86 1.71 3.56
C GLY A 77 -4.05 2.49 2.26
N ASP A 78 -3.53 3.71 2.23
CA ASP A 78 -3.65 4.69 1.14
C ASP A 78 -2.33 5.01 0.43
N SER A 79 -1.29 4.19 0.66
CA SER A 79 -0.22 4.04 -0.32
C SER A 79 -0.76 3.39 -1.61
N ARG A 80 -0.10 3.63 -2.74
CA ARG A 80 -0.58 3.17 -4.05
C ARG A 80 0.53 2.61 -4.94
N ALA A 81 0.19 1.54 -5.65
CA ALA A 81 0.98 0.96 -6.74
C ALA A 81 0.31 1.20 -8.10
N VAL A 82 1.08 1.69 -9.06
CA VAL A 82 0.65 2.01 -10.44
C VAL A 82 1.62 1.38 -11.43
N LEU A 83 1.08 0.59 -12.36
CA LEU A 83 1.81 0.03 -13.49
C LEU A 83 1.73 0.95 -14.70
N CYS A 84 2.84 1.17 -15.38
CA CYS A 84 2.84 1.75 -16.71
C CYS A 84 2.86 0.63 -17.75
N GLN A 85 1.76 0.48 -18.49
CA GLN A 85 1.64 -0.48 -19.58
C GLN A 85 1.34 0.26 -20.89
N ARG A 86 2.23 0.14 -21.89
CA ARG A 86 2.15 0.88 -23.17
C ARG A 86 1.96 2.40 -22.98
N GLY A 87 2.62 2.97 -21.99
CA GLY A 87 2.52 4.39 -21.65
C GLY A 87 1.24 4.80 -20.93
N VAL A 88 0.37 3.86 -20.59
CA VAL A 88 -0.88 4.11 -19.86
C VAL A 88 -0.70 3.74 -18.39
N ALA A 89 -1.17 4.61 -17.50
CA ALA A 89 -1.18 4.36 -16.07
C ALA A 89 -2.33 3.39 -15.72
N VAL A 90 -1.97 2.25 -15.13
CA VAL A 90 -2.89 1.19 -14.69
C VAL A 90 -2.73 1.05 -13.18
N PRO A 91 -3.68 1.54 -12.36
CA PRO A 91 -3.61 1.36 -10.92
C PRO A 91 -3.75 -0.13 -10.57
N LEU A 92 -2.81 -0.65 -9.78
CA LEU A 92 -2.83 -2.03 -9.30
C LEU A 92 -3.36 -2.15 -7.86
N SER A 93 -3.82 -1.04 -7.29
CA SER A 93 -4.35 -0.97 -5.93
C SER A 93 -5.37 0.17 -5.84
N ARG A 94 -6.29 0.06 -4.88
CA ARG A 94 -7.26 1.11 -4.55
C ARG A 94 -6.99 1.59 -3.12
N ASP A 95 -6.84 2.89 -2.95
CA ASP A 95 -6.54 3.49 -1.65
C ASP A 95 -7.68 3.28 -0.66
N HIS A 96 -7.36 2.79 0.54
CA HIS A 96 -8.30 2.58 1.62
C HIS A 96 -8.64 3.89 2.33
N LYS A 97 -9.09 4.92 1.61
CA LYS A 97 -9.60 6.17 2.22
C LYS A 97 -11.10 6.00 2.53
N PRO A 98 -11.62 6.44 3.69
CA PRO A 98 -13.02 6.28 4.08
C PRO A 98 -13.93 7.32 3.40
N GLN A 99 -13.70 7.56 2.11
CA GLN A 99 -14.42 8.55 1.29
C GLN A 99 -15.69 7.96 0.65
N PRO A 100 -16.66 8.79 0.23
CA PRO A 100 -17.94 8.32 -0.29
C PRO A 100 -17.87 7.35 -1.49
N ASP A 101 -16.83 7.45 -2.33
CA ASP A 101 -16.58 6.57 -3.47
C ASP A 101 -15.95 5.21 -3.10
N ARG A 102 -15.54 5.03 -1.84
CA ARG A 102 -15.17 3.72 -1.25
C ARG A 102 -16.34 3.16 -0.43
N ALA A 103 -17.47 2.93 -1.11
CA ALA A 103 -18.71 2.44 -0.48
C ALA A 103 -18.51 1.09 0.23
N ASP A 104 -17.63 0.23 -0.30
CA ASP A 104 -17.20 -1.04 0.29
C ASP A 104 -16.59 -0.86 1.69
N GLU A 105 -15.70 0.12 1.84
CA GLU A 105 -15.06 0.40 3.14
C GLU A 105 -16.03 1.06 4.12
N LYS A 106 -16.91 1.94 3.62
CA LYS A 106 -17.96 2.54 4.43
C LYS A 106 -18.89 1.49 5.02
N GLU A 107 -19.41 0.60 4.18
CA GLU A 107 -20.31 -0.48 4.62
C GLU A 107 -19.62 -1.38 5.65
N ARG A 108 -18.37 -1.77 5.41
CA ARG A 108 -17.57 -2.56 6.36
C ARG A 108 -17.42 -1.87 7.72
N ILE A 109 -17.10 -0.57 7.73
CA ILE A 109 -16.92 0.20 8.96
C ILE A 109 -18.25 0.33 9.71
N GLU A 110 -19.34 0.69 9.03
CA GLU A 110 -20.66 0.87 9.64
C GLU A 110 -21.24 -0.47 10.16
N ALA A 111 -21.04 -1.57 9.43
CA ALA A 111 -21.43 -2.91 9.87
C ALA A 111 -20.67 -3.36 11.14
N ALA A 112 -19.45 -2.88 11.33
CA ALA A 112 -18.69 -3.08 12.56
C ALA A 112 -19.10 -2.14 13.72
N GLY A 113 -20.11 -1.28 13.53
CA GLY A 113 -20.56 -0.28 14.50
C GLY A 113 -19.76 1.03 14.47
N GLY A 114 -18.89 1.19 13.47
CA GLY A 114 -18.05 2.36 13.30
C GLY A 114 -18.76 3.54 12.68
N LYS A 115 -18.09 4.70 12.67
CA LYS A 115 -18.57 5.92 12.02
C LYS A 115 -17.49 6.51 11.13
N ILE A 116 -17.92 7.12 10.03
CA ILE A 116 -17.07 7.95 9.19
C ILE A 116 -17.51 9.40 9.38
N LEU A 117 -16.58 10.26 9.77
CA LEU A 117 -16.83 11.67 10.03
C LEU A 117 -15.96 12.52 9.11
N ASN A 118 -16.52 13.60 8.56
CA ASN A 118 -15.73 14.58 7.82
C ASN A 118 -15.18 15.63 8.80
N TRP A 119 -13.91 15.47 9.17
CA TRP A 119 -13.19 16.34 10.10
C TRP A 119 -11.79 16.59 9.53
N ASN A 120 -11.62 17.68 8.77
CA ASN A 120 -10.41 17.93 7.96
C ASN A 120 -10.08 16.71 7.07
N GLY A 121 -11.08 16.27 6.31
CA GLY A 121 -11.04 15.02 5.53
C GLY A 121 -11.95 13.95 6.12
N TRP A 122 -12.27 12.95 5.30
CA TRP A 122 -13.04 11.79 5.76
C TRP A 122 -12.18 10.91 6.65
N ARG A 123 -12.68 10.59 7.84
CA ARG A 123 -11.93 9.87 8.86
C ARG A 123 -12.77 8.81 9.57
N VAL A 124 -12.16 7.66 9.86
CA VAL A 124 -12.73 6.62 10.72
C VAL A 124 -12.75 7.11 12.16
N GLN A 125 -13.94 7.10 12.77
CA GLN A 125 -14.22 7.66 14.09
C GLN A 125 -13.80 9.14 14.24
N GLY A 126 -13.64 9.87 13.12
CA GLY A 126 -13.10 11.25 13.13
C GLY A 126 -11.60 11.35 13.37
N VAL A 127 -10.88 10.23 13.45
CA VAL A 127 -9.45 10.20 13.81
C VAL A 127 -8.56 9.86 12.62
N LEU A 128 -8.68 8.66 12.04
CA LEU A 128 -7.75 8.15 11.04
C LEU A 128 -8.27 8.35 9.61
N ALA A 129 -7.42 8.87 8.72
CA ALA A 129 -7.78 9.17 7.32
C ALA A 129 -7.70 7.96 6.37
N THR A 130 -7.26 6.80 6.88
CA THR A 130 -7.33 5.51 6.20
C THR A 130 -8.30 4.58 6.95
N SER A 131 -8.95 3.67 6.22
CA SER A 131 -9.84 2.64 6.75
C SER A 131 -9.14 1.31 7.01
N ARG A 132 -7.90 1.14 6.52
CA ARG A 132 -7.08 -0.06 6.75
C ARG A 132 -5.65 0.32 7.08
N SER A 133 -5.02 -0.42 7.99
CA SER A 133 -3.63 -0.27 8.39
C SER A 133 -3.16 -1.47 9.21
N LEU A 134 -1.84 -1.62 9.34
CA LEU A 134 -1.23 -2.43 10.39
C LEU A 134 -1.16 -1.60 11.68
N GLY A 135 -1.40 -2.22 12.83
CA GLY A 135 -1.48 -1.51 14.12
C GLY A 135 -2.84 -0.83 14.30
N ASP A 136 -2.84 0.43 14.73
CA ASP A 136 -4.04 1.24 15.04
C ASP A 136 -5.04 0.49 15.93
N ARG A 137 -4.52 -0.21 16.94
CA ARG A 137 -5.27 -1.15 17.77
C ARG A 137 -6.48 -0.52 18.45
N TYR A 138 -6.40 0.74 18.83
CA TYR A 138 -7.51 1.48 19.42
C TYR A 138 -8.72 1.67 18.49
N LEU A 139 -8.52 1.56 17.16
CA LEU A 139 -9.58 1.67 16.16
C LEU A 139 -10.07 0.32 15.62
N LYS A 140 -9.52 -0.80 16.09
CA LYS A 140 -10.07 -2.13 15.76
C LYS A 140 -11.44 -2.28 16.45
N PRO A 141 -12.47 -2.85 15.78
CA PRO A 141 -12.41 -3.54 14.48
C PRO A 141 -12.70 -2.65 13.26
N TYR A 142 -12.86 -1.33 13.42
CA TYR A 142 -13.21 -0.41 12.33
C TYR A 142 -12.08 -0.28 11.30
N VAL A 143 -10.83 -0.21 11.77
CA VAL A 143 -9.63 -0.24 10.95
C VAL A 143 -9.13 -1.67 10.83
N SER A 144 -9.08 -2.20 9.61
CA SER A 144 -8.70 -3.60 9.35
C SER A 144 -7.26 -3.70 8.87
N CYS A 145 -6.54 -4.75 9.27
CA CYS A 145 -5.23 -5.10 8.71
C CYS A 145 -5.33 -5.95 7.42
N LYS A 146 -6.56 -6.29 6.98
CA LYS A 146 -6.80 -7.14 5.80
C LYS A 146 -6.39 -6.42 4.51
N PRO A 147 -5.39 -6.93 3.75
CA PRO A 147 -5.01 -6.30 2.49
C PRO A 147 -6.04 -6.58 1.37
N GLU A 148 -6.08 -5.69 0.37
CA GLU A 148 -6.61 -6.01 -0.96
C GLU A 148 -5.48 -6.53 -1.84
N VAL A 149 -5.68 -7.66 -2.50
CA VAL A 149 -4.66 -8.34 -3.30
C VAL A 149 -5.05 -8.31 -4.78
N THR A 150 -4.11 -7.88 -5.62
CA THR A 150 -4.24 -7.87 -7.07
C THR A 150 -3.08 -8.65 -7.69
N VAL A 151 -3.39 -9.65 -8.50
CA VAL A 151 -2.40 -10.45 -9.24
C VAL A 151 -2.55 -10.15 -10.73
N VAL A 152 -1.46 -9.69 -11.36
CA VAL A 152 -1.45 -9.42 -12.80
C VAL A 152 -0.34 -10.22 -13.48
N ARG A 153 -0.67 -10.85 -14.61
CA ARG A 153 0.34 -11.46 -15.47
C ARG A 153 1.19 -10.38 -16.12
N ARG A 154 2.49 -10.61 -16.13
CA ARG A 154 3.43 -9.74 -16.81
C ARG A 154 3.25 -9.82 -18.32
N SER A 155 3.47 -8.70 -18.96
CA SER A 155 3.47 -8.53 -20.40
C SER A 155 4.76 -7.86 -20.83
N GLU A 156 5.23 -8.16 -22.05
CA GLU A 156 6.33 -7.40 -22.69
C GLU A 156 6.01 -5.91 -22.84
N SER A 157 4.74 -5.56 -22.73
CA SER A 157 4.25 -4.19 -22.80
C SER A 157 4.29 -3.43 -21.47
N ASP A 158 4.64 -4.10 -20.38
CA ASP A 158 4.86 -3.50 -19.07
C ASP A 158 6.21 -2.77 -19.07
N GLU A 159 6.21 -1.49 -18.70
CA GLU A 159 7.41 -0.65 -18.76
C GLU A 159 8.06 -0.51 -17.38
N PHE A 160 7.27 -0.10 -16.39
CA PHE A 160 7.73 0.12 -15.02
C PHE A 160 6.56 0.16 -14.03
N LEU A 161 6.86 -0.04 -12.75
CA LEU A 161 5.95 0.18 -11.62
C LEU A 161 6.38 1.42 -10.83
N ILE A 162 5.39 2.14 -10.31
CA ILE A 162 5.56 3.21 -9.33
C ILE A 162 4.84 2.76 -8.06
N ILE A 163 5.54 2.80 -6.93
CA ILE A 163 4.98 2.55 -5.60
C ILE A 163 5.28 3.78 -4.76
N ALA A 164 4.27 4.41 -4.18
CA ALA A 164 4.48 5.59 -3.36
C ALA A 164 3.41 5.77 -2.29
N THR A 165 3.75 6.58 -1.29
CA THR A 165 2.80 7.08 -0.29
C THR A 165 1.85 8.11 -0.89
N ASP A 166 0.78 8.41 -0.16
CA ASP A 166 -0.17 9.49 -0.45
C ASP A 166 0.49 10.87 -0.54
N GLY A 167 1.62 11.10 0.15
CA GLY A 167 2.45 12.30 -0.02
C GLY A 167 2.80 12.61 -1.48
N LEU A 168 2.90 11.60 -2.36
CA LEU A 168 2.96 11.78 -3.82
C LEU A 168 1.55 11.92 -4.42
N PHE A 169 0.69 10.93 -4.20
CA PHE A 169 -0.54 10.74 -4.96
C PHE A 169 -1.68 11.73 -4.61
N ASP A 170 -1.58 12.43 -3.48
CA ASP A 170 -2.51 13.50 -3.11
C ASP A 170 -2.32 14.76 -3.96
N VAL A 171 -1.14 14.94 -4.58
CA VAL A 171 -0.83 16.11 -5.43
C VAL A 171 -0.40 15.76 -6.86
N VAL A 172 -0.07 14.50 -7.13
CA VAL A 172 0.32 13.99 -8.45
C VAL A 172 -0.63 12.87 -8.90
N SER A 173 -1.27 13.04 -10.06
CA SER A 173 -2.11 11.99 -10.64
C SER A 173 -1.29 10.81 -11.16
N ASN A 174 -1.93 9.64 -11.30
CA ASN A 174 -1.29 8.44 -11.84
C ASN A 174 -0.67 8.69 -13.23
N GLU A 175 -1.39 9.41 -14.09
CA GLU A 175 -0.98 9.76 -15.46
C GLU A 175 0.24 10.68 -15.43
N THR A 176 0.20 11.72 -14.60
CA THR A 176 1.32 12.66 -14.43
C THR A 176 2.56 11.93 -13.94
N ALA A 177 2.41 11.03 -12.96
CA ALA A 177 3.51 10.25 -12.41
C ALA A 177 4.14 9.34 -13.48
N CYS A 178 3.33 8.62 -14.25
CA CYS A 178 3.80 7.80 -15.37
C CYS A 178 4.49 8.62 -16.45
N GLU A 179 3.97 9.80 -16.81
CA GLU A 179 4.61 10.67 -17.80
C GLU A 179 5.99 11.15 -17.36
N VAL A 180 6.15 11.53 -16.08
CA VAL A 180 7.44 11.97 -15.52
C VAL A 180 8.46 10.83 -15.59
N VAL A 181 8.10 9.65 -15.09
CA VAL A 181 9.01 8.49 -15.11
C VAL A 181 9.36 8.13 -16.56
N LYS A 182 8.38 8.11 -17.47
CA LYS A 182 8.62 7.83 -18.89
C LYS A 182 9.60 8.82 -19.51
N LYS A 183 9.48 10.12 -19.24
CA LYS A 183 10.43 11.14 -19.72
C LYS A 183 11.84 10.93 -19.16
N CYS A 184 11.95 10.55 -17.89
CA CYS A 184 13.24 10.23 -17.27
C CYS A 184 13.91 9.00 -17.92
N LEU A 185 13.14 7.95 -18.21
CA LEU A 185 13.67 6.69 -18.74
C LEU A 185 13.91 6.70 -20.26
N SER A 186 13.20 7.55 -21.01
CA SER A 186 13.26 7.61 -22.49
C SER A 186 14.04 8.80 -23.06
N GLY A 187 14.47 9.75 -22.22
CA GLY A 187 15.16 10.96 -22.66
C GLY A 187 16.55 10.72 -23.28
N GLN A 188 17.06 11.72 -24.01
CA GLN A 188 18.41 11.72 -24.61
C GLN A 188 19.51 11.50 -23.55
N ILE A 189 19.28 11.99 -22.34
CA ILE A 189 20.04 11.63 -21.14
C ILE A 189 19.16 10.67 -20.34
N ARG A 190 19.38 9.37 -20.52
CA ARG A 190 18.68 8.34 -19.76
C ARG A 190 19.01 8.51 -18.28
N ARG A 191 18.00 8.85 -17.49
CA ARG A 191 18.07 8.82 -16.04
C ARG A 191 17.62 7.44 -15.56
N GLY A 192 18.23 6.94 -14.49
CA GLY A 192 17.86 5.65 -13.92
C GLY A 192 16.52 5.73 -13.16
N ALA A 193 16.05 4.57 -12.70
CA ALA A 193 14.85 4.47 -11.88
C ALA A 193 14.95 5.31 -10.58
N SER A 194 16.15 5.38 -10.01
CA SER A 194 16.44 6.17 -8.80
C SER A 194 16.18 7.66 -9.02
N GLU A 195 16.71 8.23 -10.10
CA GLU A 195 16.50 9.64 -10.43
C GLU A 195 15.05 9.93 -10.83
N ALA A 196 14.35 8.97 -11.46
CA ALA A 196 12.93 9.10 -11.75
C ALA A 196 12.10 9.17 -10.46
N ALA A 197 12.42 8.33 -9.46
CA ALA A 197 11.78 8.37 -8.14
C ALA A 197 12.05 9.70 -7.42
N ALA A 198 13.30 10.19 -7.45
CA ALA A 198 13.65 11.49 -6.88
C ALA A 198 12.90 12.65 -7.57
N THR A 199 12.80 12.61 -8.91
CA THR A 199 12.07 13.63 -9.69
C THR A 199 10.58 13.64 -9.32
N LEU A 200 9.97 12.49 -9.07
CA LEU A 200 8.58 12.41 -8.60
C LEU A 200 8.43 13.04 -7.20
N ALA A 201 9.35 12.75 -6.28
CA ALA A 201 9.32 13.34 -4.95
C ALA A 201 9.48 14.86 -4.98
N GLU A 202 10.44 15.38 -5.77
CA GLU A 202 10.62 16.81 -5.99
C GLU A 202 9.38 17.47 -6.60
N LEU A 203 8.73 16.80 -7.56
CA LEU A 203 7.50 17.28 -8.15
C LEU A 203 6.37 17.38 -7.12
N ALA A 204 6.22 16.40 -6.23
CA ALA A 204 5.23 16.45 -5.16
C ALA A 204 5.48 17.62 -4.20
N ILE A 205 6.74 17.85 -3.80
CA ILE A 205 7.14 19.01 -3.00
C ILE A 205 6.79 20.32 -3.73
N ALA A 206 7.16 20.43 -5.01
CA ALA A 206 6.89 21.62 -5.82
C ALA A 206 5.38 21.88 -6.01
N LYS A 207 4.56 20.83 -6.01
CA LYS A 207 3.10 20.93 -6.04
C LYS A 207 2.46 21.21 -4.67
N GLY A 208 3.27 21.36 -3.62
CA GLY A 208 2.82 21.77 -2.30
C GLY A 208 2.42 20.62 -1.38
N SER A 209 2.87 19.39 -1.65
CA SER A 209 2.75 18.30 -0.67
C SER A 209 3.44 18.70 0.63
N ARG A 210 2.76 18.46 1.75
CA ARG A 210 3.24 18.74 3.12
C ARG A 210 3.48 17.46 3.91
N ASP A 211 3.29 16.32 3.28
CA ASP A 211 3.45 15.01 3.91
C ASP A 211 4.83 14.41 3.62
N ASN A 212 5.14 13.29 4.27
CA ASN A 212 6.28 12.46 3.94
C ASN A 212 6.07 11.80 2.58
N ILE A 213 7.09 11.91 1.72
CA ILE A 213 7.05 11.41 0.35
C ILE A 213 8.07 10.28 0.23
N SER A 214 7.58 9.06 -0.01
CA SER A 214 8.43 7.93 -0.38
C SER A 214 7.99 7.41 -1.74
N VAL A 215 8.94 7.20 -2.65
CA VAL A 215 8.69 6.75 -4.02
C VAL A 215 9.68 5.65 -4.38
N ILE A 216 9.18 4.56 -4.94
CA ILE A 216 9.96 3.48 -5.53
C ILE A 216 9.54 3.34 -6.99
N VAL A 217 10.52 3.28 -7.89
CA VAL A 217 10.31 2.98 -9.31
C VAL A 217 11.02 1.68 -9.64
N VAL A 218 10.30 0.73 -10.24
CA VAL A 218 10.84 -0.57 -10.66
C VAL A 218 10.73 -0.68 -12.17
N GLN A 219 11.85 -0.82 -12.87
CA GLN A 219 11.85 -1.09 -14.30
C GLN A 219 11.51 -2.57 -14.55
N LEU A 220 10.57 -2.83 -15.46
CA LEU A 220 10.11 -4.19 -15.78
C LEU A 220 10.62 -4.71 -17.13
N LYS A 221 11.37 -3.88 -17.86
CA LYS A 221 12.04 -4.20 -19.12
C LYS A 221 13.54 -4.36 -18.92
#